data_AF-A0A1I7TDB5-F1
#
_entry.id   AF-A0A1I7TDB5-F1
#
_cell.length_a   1.000
_cell.length_b   1.000
_cell.length_c   1.000
_cell.angle_alpha   90.00
_cell.angle_beta   90.00
_cell.angle_gamma   90.00
#
_symmetry.space_group_name_H-M   'P 1'
#
loop_
_entity.id
_entity.type
_entity.pdbx_description
1 polymer ?
#
loop_
_entity_poly.entity_id
_entity_poly.type
_entity_poly.pdbx_seq_one_letter_code
_entity_poly.pdbx_strand_id
1 'polypeptide(L)'
;MCSVIHDVFFNRRFISGNLFDCGCDINEPFKWPMIKNFPSNCIVLYGNLIFEGNAPPFEVLYRLSTVNSLFGFIQVKNTNLETLGFLQNLQDIESDVKTLNGVYEGGLAIGFRRNDFLEDVSFPSLRIAFQSIKFRMNENLTMDGNFCAKISNGLKRTLVGLNADYDCRYMITTDSS
;
A
#
# COMPACT_ATOMS: atom_id res chain seq x y z
N MET A 1 -4.12 -23.40 -9.42
CA MET A 1 -2.80 -23.64 -8.81
C MET A 1 -2.30 -22.41 -8.07
N CYS A 2 -2.30 -21.22 -8.68
CA CYS A 2 -2.03 -19.96 -7.95
C CYS A 2 -3.05 -19.65 -6.84
N SER A 3 -4.29 -20.13 -6.96
CA SER A 3 -5.29 -20.08 -5.87
C SER A 3 -4.81 -20.75 -4.57
N VAL A 4 -4.04 -21.82 -4.66
CA VAL A 4 -3.48 -22.50 -3.47
C VAL A 4 -2.39 -21.63 -2.84
N ILE A 5 -1.62 -20.91 -3.65
CA ILE A 5 -0.57 -20.00 -3.15
C ILE A 5 -1.20 -18.81 -2.44
N HIS A 6 -2.31 -18.29 -2.99
CA HIS A 6 -3.16 -17.32 -2.30
C HIS A 6 -3.59 -17.84 -0.93
N ASP A 7 -4.24 -19.00 -0.87
CA ASP A 7 -4.69 -19.57 0.41
C ASP A 7 -3.53 -19.80 1.39
N VAL A 8 -2.38 -20.29 0.92
CA VAL A 8 -1.18 -20.47 1.74
C VAL A 8 -0.69 -19.13 2.30
N PHE A 9 -0.64 -18.08 1.48
CA PHE A 9 -0.22 -16.75 1.93
C PHE A 9 -1.17 -16.17 2.98
N PHE A 10 -2.48 -16.26 2.77
CA PHE A 10 -3.45 -15.75 3.76
C PHE A 10 -3.35 -16.53 5.09
N ASN A 11 -3.07 -17.83 5.02
CA ASN A 11 -2.88 -18.64 6.22
C ASN A 11 -1.53 -18.42 6.92
N ARG A 12 -0.42 -18.33 6.18
CA ARG A 12 0.95 -18.34 6.75
C ARG A 12 1.68 -17.00 6.72
N ARG A 13 1.20 -16.04 5.92
CA ARG A 13 1.84 -14.74 5.59
C ARG A 13 3.26 -14.84 5.03
N PHE A 14 3.65 -16.03 4.60
CA PHE A 14 4.97 -16.35 4.08
C PHE A 14 4.84 -17.49 3.07
N ILE A 15 5.50 -17.34 1.91
CA ILE A 15 5.60 -18.36 0.87
C ILE A 15 7.09 -18.71 0.74
N SER A 16 7.43 -20.00 0.76
CA SER A 16 8.79 -20.47 0.50
C SER A 16 8.79 -21.74 -0.34
N GLY A 17 9.79 -21.89 -1.21
CA GLY A 17 9.94 -23.09 -2.03
C GLY A 17 8.82 -23.26 -3.07
N ASN A 18 8.16 -22.17 -3.44
CA ASN A 18 7.16 -22.20 -4.50
C ASN A 18 7.84 -22.37 -5.86
N LEU A 19 7.56 -23.48 -6.54
CA LEU A 19 8.07 -23.79 -7.88
C LEU A 19 7.16 -23.24 -9.00
N PHE A 20 6.03 -22.62 -8.66
CA PHE A 20 5.09 -22.04 -9.62
C PHE A 20 5.28 -20.52 -9.75
N ASP A 21 5.36 -20.04 -10.98
CA ASP A 21 5.38 -18.61 -11.27
C ASP A 21 3.97 -18.01 -11.13
N CYS A 22 3.59 -17.70 -9.89
CA CYS A 22 2.30 -17.09 -9.55
C CYS A 22 2.43 -15.64 -9.07
N GLY A 23 3.66 -15.10 -9.16
CA GLY A 23 4.03 -13.82 -8.58
C GLY A 23 5.35 -13.90 -7.81
N CYS A 24 5.75 -12.78 -7.24
CA CYS A 24 6.94 -12.65 -6.41
C CYS A 24 6.54 -12.58 -4.94
N ASP A 25 7.45 -12.99 -4.06
CA ASP A 25 7.28 -12.83 -2.63
C ASP A 25 8.24 -11.80 -2.05
N ILE A 26 7.79 -11.11 -1.01
CA ILE A 26 8.63 -10.27 -0.17
C ILE A 26 8.33 -10.56 1.30
N ASN A 27 9.38 -10.91 2.03
CA ASN A 27 9.26 -11.31 3.44
C ASN A 27 9.94 -10.31 4.39
N GLU A 28 10.57 -9.28 3.84
CA GLU A 28 11.36 -8.27 4.56
C GLU A 28 11.02 -6.86 4.05
N PRO A 29 11.34 -5.79 4.79
CA PRO A 29 11.13 -4.42 4.31
C PRO A 29 11.79 -4.16 2.94
N PHE A 30 11.14 -3.35 2.11
CA PHE A 30 11.60 -3.01 0.76
C PHE A 30 12.75 -1.98 0.83
N LYS A 31 13.93 -2.43 1.26
CA LYS A 31 15.07 -1.59 1.62
C LYS A 31 16.35 -1.96 0.88
N TRP A 32 17.08 -0.96 0.38
CA TRP A 32 18.39 -1.17 -0.23
C TRP A 32 19.44 -1.61 0.83
N PRO A 33 20.34 -2.57 0.51
CA PRO A 33 20.49 -3.33 -0.73
C PRO A 33 19.76 -4.68 -0.75
N MET A 34 18.88 -4.98 0.22
CA MET A 34 18.23 -6.29 0.34
C MET A 34 17.40 -6.64 -0.91
N ILE A 35 16.72 -5.64 -1.46
CA ILE A 35 15.87 -5.78 -2.66
C ILE A 35 16.61 -5.54 -3.99
N LYS A 36 17.95 -5.55 -4.00
CA LYS A 36 18.75 -5.31 -5.22
C LYS A 36 18.40 -6.24 -6.39
N ASN A 37 17.95 -7.45 -6.08
CA ASN A 37 17.60 -8.50 -7.04
C ASN A 37 16.08 -8.67 -7.19
N PHE A 38 15.28 -7.74 -6.66
CA PHE A 38 13.82 -7.80 -6.85
C PHE A 38 13.50 -7.80 -8.36
N PRO A 39 12.66 -8.73 -8.86
CA PRO A 39 12.40 -8.89 -10.29
C PRO A 39 11.66 -7.67 -10.87
N SER A 40 11.91 -7.36 -12.15
CA SER A 40 11.26 -6.24 -12.85
C SER A 40 9.92 -6.59 -13.49
N ASN A 41 9.59 -7.88 -13.61
CA ASN A 41 8.39 -8.41 -14.25
C ASN A 41 7.34 -8.92 -13.24
N CYS A 42 7.34 -8.36 -12.04
CA CYS A 42 6.45 -8.81 -10.97
C CYS A 42 5.02 -8.29 -11.17
N ILE A 43 4.11 -9.14 -11.66
CA ILE A 43 2.70 -8.72 -11.86
C ILE A 43 1.88 -8.85 -10.57
N VAL A 44 2.15 -9.92 -9.80
CA VAL A 44 1.48 -10.23 -8.54
C VAL A 44 2.53 -10.28 -7.44
N LEU A 45 2.31 -9.55 -6.36
CA LEU A 45 3.22 -9.51 -5.21
C LEU A 45 2.53 -10.06 -3.97
N TYR A 46 3.18 -11.03 -3.32
CA TYR A 46 2.78 -11.56 -2.02
C TYR A 46 3.72 -11.03 -0.94
N GLY A 47 3.17 -10.40 0.09
CA GLY A 47 3.93 -9.82 1.20
C GLY A 47 3.59 -8.37 1.46
N ASN A 48 4.21 -7.81 2.50
CA ASN A 48 3.97 -6.43 2.89
C ASN A 48 5.03 -5.52 2.26
N LEU A 49 4.61 -4.46 1.57
CA LEU A 49 5.51 -3.43 1.07
C LEU A 49 5.76 -2.40 2.16
N ILE A 50 6.90 -2.53 2.84
CA ILE A 50 7.29 -1.62 3.93
C ILE A 50 8.47 -0.77 3.47
N PHE A 51 8.24 0.54 3.34
CA PHE A 51 9.26 1.55 3.08
C PHE A 51 9.54 2.32 4.38
N GLU A 52 10.78 2.26 4.88
CA GLU A 52 11.19 2.97 6.09
C GLU A 52 12.61 3.55 5.97
N GLY A 53 12.73 4.84 6.31
CA GLY A 53 14.00 5.56 6.21
C GLY A 53 14.34 5.90 4.76
N ASN A 54 15.62 5.73 4.40
CA ASN A 54 16.10 6.09 3.06
C ASN A 54 15.48 5.19 1.99
N ALA A 55 14.87 5.82 0.99
CA ALA A 55 14.34 5.18 -0.20
C ALA A 55 15.44 4.39 -0.94
N PRO A 56 15.13 3.20 -1.47
CA PRO A 56 15.97 2.55 -2.45
C PRO A 56 16.21 3.42 -3.71
N PRO A 57 17.24 3.10 -4.50
CA PRO A 57 17.45 3.75 -5.79
C PRO A 57 16.20 3.65 -6.68
N PHE A 58 15.95 4.70 -7.46
CA PHE A 58 14.74 4.82 -8.28
C PHE A 58 14.60 3.67 -9.28
N GLU A 59 15.71 3.20 -9.86
CA GLU A 59 15.72 2.05 -10.77
C GLU A 59 15.28 0.74 -10.12
N VAL A 60 15.39 0.62 -8.78
CA VAL A 60 14.89 -0.54 -8.05
C VAL A 60 13.43 -0.34 -7.65
N LEU A 61 13.04 0.88 -7.23
CA LEU A 61 11.65 1.23 -6.98
C LEU A 61 10.77 1.01 -8.22
N TYR A 62 11.25 1.42 -9.39
CA TYR A 62 10.50 1.33 -10.65
C TYR A 62 10.20 -0.12 -11.08
N ARG A 63 10.86 -1.12 -10.48
CA ARG A 63 10.51 -2.54 -10.70
C ARG A 63 9.14 -2.90 -10.16
N LEU A 64 8.63 -2.13 -9.20
CA LEU A 64 7.26 -2.25 -8.71
C LEU A 64 6.22 -1.69 -9.69
N SER A 65 6.64 -1.03 -10.78
CA SER A 65 5.72 -0.47 -11.76
C SER A 65 4.95 -1.54 -12.53
N THR A 66 5.39 -2.80 -12.53
CA THR A 66 4.66 -3.90 -13.16
C THR A 66 3.65 -4.57 -12.24
N VAL A 67 3.67 -4.25 -10.94
CA VAL A 67 2.79 -4.85 -9.93
C VAL A 67 1.37 -4.31 -10.09
N ASN A 68 0.43 -5.21 -10.41
CA ASN A 68 -0.99 -4.90 -10.53
C ASN A 68 -1.78 -5.31 -9.29
N SER A 69 -1.35 -6.37 -8.60
CA SER A 69 -2.06 -6.90 -7.43
C SER A 69 -1.09 -7.15 -6.28
N LEU A 70 -1.45 -6.65 -5.11
CA LEU A 70 -0.73 -6.84 -3.85
C LEU A 70 -1.58 -7.65 -2.87
N PHE A 71 -1.04 -8.81 -2.47
CA PHE A 71 -1.56 -9.59 -1.36
C PHE A 71 -0.74 -9.24 -0.11
N GLY A 72 -1.26 -8.32 0.70
CA GLY A 72 -0.55 -7.70 1.82
C GLY A 72 -0.99 -6.26 2.04
N PHE A 73 -0.17 -5.48 2.73
CA PHE A 73 -0.38 -4.05 2.94
C PHE A 73 0.84 -3.22 2.53
N ILE A 74 0.62 -1.92 2.34
CA ILE A 74 1.67 -0.92 2.12
C ILE A 74 1.85 -0.10 3.39
N GLN A 75 3.09 0.06 3.83
CA GLN A 75 3.45 0.99 4.88
C GLN A 75 4.60 1.88 4.43
N VAL A 76 4.40 3.19 4.49
CA VAL A 76 5.42 4.19 4.18
C VAL A 76 5.63 5.00 5.44
N LYS A 77 6.83 4.96 6.02
CA LYS A 77 7.10 5.59 7.29
C LYS A 77 8.48 6.24 7.36
N ASN A 78 8.55 7.48 7.86
CA ASN A 78 9.82 8.17 8.06
C ASN A 78 10.71 8.12 6.79
N THR A 79 10.12 8.25 5.60
CA THR A 79 10.87 8.16 4.35
C THR A 79 11.21 9.52 3.77
N ASN A 80 12.24 9.55 2.93
CA ASN A 80 12.57 10.67 2.06
C ASN A 80 11.93 10.52 0.65
N LEU A 81 10.86 9.74 0.52
CA LEU A 81 10.13 9.61 -0.74
C LEU A 81 9.26 10.85 -0.95
N GLU A 82 9.30 11.40 -2.16
CA GLU A 82 8.43 12.51 -2.58
C GLU A 82 7.14 12.02 -3.26
N THR A 83 7.17 10.82 -3.83
CA THR A 83 6.05 10.22 -4.57
C THR A 83 6.02 8.70 -4.44
N LEU A 84 4.83 8.13 -4.66
CA LEU A 84 4.62 6.69 -4.89
C LEU A 84 4.37 6.33 -6.36
N GLY A 85 4.69 7.21 -7.32
CA GLY A 85 4.43 6.99 -8.75
C GLY A 85 5.01 5.69 -9.33
N PHE A 86 6.00 5.08 -8.67
CA PHE A 86 6.50 3.75 -9.02
C PHE A 86 5.48 2.61 -8.79
N LEU A 87 4.34 2.88 -8.16
CA LEU A 87 3.19 1.97 -8.00
C LEU A 87 2.00 2.31 -8.92
N GLN A 88 2.24 3.07 -10.00
CA GLN A 88 1.18 3.58 -10.89
C GLN A 88 0.21 2.52 -11.46
N ASN A 89 0.64 1.27 -11.62
CA ASN A 89 -0.19 0.18 -12.17
C ASN A 89 -0.88 -0.68 -11.12
N LEU A 90 -0.68 -0.39 -9.82
CA LEU A 90 -1.31 -1.13 -8.73
C LEU A 90 -2.83 -0.89 -8.76
N GLN A 91 -3.59 -1.97 -8.94
CA GLN A 91 -5.04 -1.97 -9.08
C GLN A 91 -5.76 -2.50 -7.85
N ASP A 92 -5.19 -3.53 -7.22
CA ASP A 92 -5.84 -4.26 -6.13
C ASP A 92 -4.88 -4.46 -4.95
N ILE A 93 -5.36 -4.14 -3.75
CA ILE A 93 -4.68 -4.45 -2.49
C ILE A 93 -5.61 -5.28 -1.61
N GLU A 94 -5.26 -6.55 -1.45
CA GLU A 94 -5.94 -7.47 -0.56
C GLU A 94 -5.09 -7.69 0.70
N SER A 95 -5.41 -6.91 1.73
CA SER A 95 -4.83 -7.08 3.06
C SER A 95 -5.77 -7.94 3.90
N ASP A 96 -5.24 -9.04 4.41
CA ASP A 96 -5.99 -9.95 5.26
C ASP A 96 -6.19 -9.37 6.67
N VAL A 97 -7.42 -9.50 7.17
CA VAL A 97 -7.83 -9.11 8.52
C VAL A 97 -7.68 -10.33 9.42
N LYS A 98 -6.54 -10.45 10.11
CA LYS A 98 -6.46 -11.43 11.19
C LYS A 98 -6.88 -10.79 12.50
N THR A 99 -7.95 -11.32 13.07
CA THR A 99 -8.16 -11.30 14.51
C THR A 99 -7.07 -12.14 15.17
N LEU A 100 -5.99 -11.50 15.65
CA LEU A 100 -5.14 -12.12 16.66
C LEU A 100 -5.93 -12.11 17.97
N ASN A 101 -6.29 -13.28 18.49
CA ASN A 101 -6.99 -13.44 19.78
C ASN A 101 -8.30 -12.63 19.91
N GLY A 102 -9.10 -12.54 18.84
CA GLY A 102 -10.39 -11.83 18.89
C GLY A 102 -10.29 -10.31 18.94
N VAL A 103 -9.08 -9.74 18.84
CA VAL A 103 -8.88 -8.31 18.66
C VAL A 103 -8.86 -8.01 17.18
N TYR A 104 -9.85 -7.24 16.71
CA TYR A 104 -9.78 -6.59 15.42
C TYR A 104 -8.74 -5.47 15.49
N GLU A 105 -7.48 -5.78 15.17
CA GLU A 105 -6.64 -4.72 14.62
C GLU A 105 -7.15 -4.49 13.21
N GLY A 106 -7.92 -3.41 13.03
CA GLY A 106 -8.39 -3.00 11.71
C GLY A 106 -7.20 -2.94 10.77
N GLY A 107 -7.07 -3.97 9.93
CA GLY A 107 -6.02 -4.08 8.93
C GLY A 107 -6.05 -2.81 8.11
N LEU A 108 -4.88 -2.27 7.80
CA LEU A 108 -4.77 -1.15 6.87
C LEU A 108 -4.35 -1.73 5.52
N ALA A 109 -4.87 -1.17 4.44
CA ALA A 109 -4.36 -1.47 3.10
C ALA A 109 -3.12 -0.64 2.83
N ILE A 110 -3.16 0.64 3.20
CA ILE A 110 -2.05 1.58 3.01
C ILE A 110 -1.92 2.47 4.24
N GLY A 111 -0.72 2.62 4.77
CA GLY A 111 -0.43 3.41 5.96
C GLY A 111 0.73 4.35 5.72
N PHE A 112 0.49 5.65 5.84
CA PHE A 112 1.50 6.69 5.75
C PHE A 112 1.76 7.27 7.14
N ARG A 113 3.03 7.31 7.57
CA ARG A 113 3.38 7.90 8.86
C ARG A 113 4.66 8.73 8.82
N ARG A 114 4.62 10.01 9.21
CA ARG A 114 5.83 10.84 9.35
C ARG A 114 6.66 10.91 8.06
N ASN A 115 6.00 11.07 6.91
CA ASN A 115 6.68 11.28 5.64
C ASN A 115 6.52 12.75 5.25
N ASP A 116 7.44 13.57 5.75
CA ASP A 116 7.37 15.03 5.58
C ASP A 116 7.78 15.47 4.17
N PHE A 117 8.51 14.62 3.43
CA PHE A 117 8.90 14.88 2.03
C PHE A 117 7.85 14.43 1.02
N LEU A 118 6.84 13.66 1.45
CA LEU A 118 5.87 13.07 0.54
C LEU A 118 4.87 14.13 0.09
N GLU A 119 4.79 14.34 -1.23
CA GLU A 119 3.93 15.36 -1.85
C GLU A 119 2.81 14.70 -2.68
N ASP A 120 3.11 13.56 -3.30
CA ASP A 120 2.16 12.82 -4.13
C ASP A 120 1.93 11.39 -3.62
N VAL A 121 0.69 11.13 -3.23
CA VAL A 121 0.20 9.82 -2.76
C VAL A 121 -0.90 9.25 -3.64
N SER A 122 -0.93 9.69 -4.90
CA SER A 122 -1.90 9.23 -5.89
C SER A 122 -1.62 7.79 -6.29
N PHE A 123 -2.68 6.99 -6.40
CA PHE A 123 -2.65 5.66 -7.00
C PHE A 123 -3.62 5.62 -8.19
N PRO A 124 -3.18 6.05 -9.38
CA PRO A 124 -4.09 6.34 -10.50
C PRO A 124 -4.85 5.11 -11.00
N SER A 125 -4.29 3.90 -10.83
CA SER A 125 -4.93 2.65 -11.23
C SER A 125 -5.65 1.94 -10.09
N LEU A 126 -5.54 2.41 -8.85
CA LEU A 126 -6.08 1.70 -7.69
C LEU A 126 -7.60 1.73 -7.73
N ARG A 127 -8.20 0.54 -7.77
CA ARG A 127 -9.65 0.35 -7.86
C ARG A 127 -10.21 -0.21 -6.56
N ILE A 128 -9.48 -1.14 -5.95
CA ILE A 128 -9.91 -1.89 -4.78
C ILE A 128 -8.79 -1.91 -3.75
N ALA A 129 -9.10 -1.43 -2.54
CA ALA A 129 -8.31 -1.70 -1.36
C ALA A 129 -9.25 -2.27 -0.30
N PHE A 130 -9.05 -3.52 0.08
CA PHE A 130 -9.98 -4.25 0.96
C PHE A 130 -10.06 -3.66 2.38
N GLN A 131 -9.12 -2.78 2.73
CA GLN A 131 -8.97 -2.15 4.04
C GLN A 131 -8.71 -0.65 3.91
N SER A 132 -8.72 0.05 5.05
CA SER A 132 -8.56 1.52 5.07
C SER A 132 -7.17 2.00 4.62
N ILE A 133 -7.13 3.19 4.02
CA ILE A 133 -5.93 3.99 3.80
C ILE A 133 -5.84 5.01 4.93
N LYS A 134 -4.70 5.08 5.63
CA LYS A 134 -4.52 5.98 6.78
C LYS A 134 -3.28 6.84 6.65
N PHE A 135 -3.43 8.13 6.92
CA PHE A 135 -2.33 9.08 7.04
C PHE A 135 -2.18 9.49 8.50
N ARG A 136 -0.97 9.44 9.06
CA ARG A 136 -0.69 9.85 10.44
C ARG A 136 0.58 10.69 10.53
N MET A 137 0.48 11.92 11.03
CA MET A 137 1.63 12.82 11.18
C MET A 137 2.39 13.01 9.86
N ASN A 138 1.71 13.30 8.74
CA ASN A 138 2.38 13.64 7.47
C ASN A 138 2.08 15.12 7.19
N GLU A 139 2.90 16.02 7.74
CA GLU A 139 2.56 17.45 7.82
C GLU A 139 2.28 18.06 6.44
N ASN A 140 3.11 17.76 5.43
CA ASN A 140 2.94 18.26 4.06
C ASN A 140 1.68 17.78 3.35
N LEU A 141 1.31 16.51 3.50
CA LEU A 141 0.13 15.93 2.82
C LEU A 141 -1.19 16.40 3.41
N THR A 142 -1.20 16.82 4.68
CA THR A 142 -2.43 17.20 5.40
C THR A 142 -2.82 18.66 5.23
N MET A 143 -2.08 19.45 4.43
CA MET A 143 -2.35 20.87 4.21
C MET A 143 -3.25 21.17 2.98
N ASP A 144 -3.49 20.19 2.10
CA ASP A 144 -4.35 20.36 0.91
C ASP A 144 -5.83 20.13 1.26
N GLY A 145 -6.65 21.19 1.17
CA GLY A 145 -8.09 21.13 1.45
C GLY A 145 -8.87 20.17 0.54
N ASN A 146 -8.34 19.82 -0.64
CA ASN A 146 -8.94 18.86 -1.57
C ASN A 146 -8.32 17.47 -1.50
N PHE A 147 -7.37 17.24 -0.59
CA PHE A 147 -6.63 15.98 -0.47
C PHE A 147 -7.55 14.76 -0.38
N CYS A 148 -8.55 14.83 0.50
CA CYS A 148 -9.52 13.76 0.71
C CYS A 148 -10.30 13.41 -0.56
N ALA A 149 -10.73 14.42 -1.33
CA ALA A 149 -11.44 14.22 -2.59
C ALA A 149 -10.52 13.55 -3.63
N LYS A 150 -9.28 14.02 -3.77
CA LYS A 150 -8.29 13.47 -4.72
C LYS A 150 -8.00 11.99 -4.46
N ILE A 151 -7.80 11.60 -3.19
CA ILE A 151 -7.44 10.23 -2.83
C ILE A 151 -8.64 9.29 -2.80
N SER A 152 -9.83 9.78 -2.45
CA SER A 152 -11.04 8.96 -2.42
C SER A 152 -11.62 8.72 -3.83
N ASN A 153 -11.34 9.61 -4.78
CA ASN A 153 -11.88 9.53 -6.14
C ASN A 153 -11.28 8.31 -6.88
N GLY A 154 -12.14 7.35 -7.23
CA GLY A 154 -11.76 6.10 -7.91
C GLY A 154 -11.76 4.86 -7.01
N LEU A 155 -11.71 5.02 -5.68
CA LEU A 155 -11.70 3.91 -4.74
C LEU A 155 -13.11 3.43 -4.41
N LYS A 156 -13.41 2.18 -4.76
CA LYS A 156 -14.71 1.56 -4.42
C LYS A 156 -14.58 0.85 -3.07
N ARG A 157 -15.33 1.31 -2.06
CA ARG A 157 -15.48 0.68 -0.73
C ARG A 157 -14.29 0.83 0.23
N THR A 158 -13.26 1.59 -0.16
CA THR A 158 -12.10 1.89 0.70
C THR A 158 -12.40 3.09 1.60
N LEU A 159 -12.10 2.97 2.90
CA LEU A 159 -12.14 4.10 3.83
C LEU A 159 -10.80 4.84 3.81
N VAL A 160 -10.81 6.16 3.67
CA VAL A 160 -9.61 7.01 3.73
C VAL A 160 -9.68 7.86 4.99
N GLY A 161 -8.68 7.76 5.86
CA GLY A 161 -8.64 8.47 7.14
C GLY A 161 -7.38 9.30 7.34
N LEU A 162 -7.53 10.49 7.92
CA LEU A 162 -6.47 11.41 8.34
C LEU A 162 -6.34 11.41 9.86
N ASN A 163 -5.11 11.24 10.35
CA ASN A 163 -4.68 11.38 11.75
C ASN A 163 -5.57 10.67 12.78
N ALA A 164 -6.02 9.45 12.49
CA ALA A 164 -6.85 8.59 13.36
C ALA A 164 -8.24 9.13 13.76
N ASP A 165 -8.51 10.43 13.61
CA ASP A 165 -9.74 11.09 14.06
C ASP A 165 -10.64 11.58 12.91
N TYR A 166 -10.12 11.72 11.68
CA TYR A 166 -10.87 12.27 10.55
C TYR A 166 -11.07 11.21 9.45
N ASP A 167 -12.32 10.97 9.08
CA ASP A 167 -12.71 10.13 7.95
C ASP A 167 -13.08 11.05 6.77
N CYS A 168 -12.38 10.91 5.65
CA CYS A 168 -12.56 11.73 4.45
C CYS A 168 -14.00 11.68 3.91
N ARG A 169 -14.82 10.66 4.26
CA ARG A 169 -16.24 10.59 3.87
C ARG A 169 -17.07 11.74 4.42
N TYR A 170 -16.74 12.30 5.59
CA TYR A 170 -17.46 13.43 6.18
C TYR A 170 -17.08 14.78 5.57
N MET A 171 -16.02 14.84 4.76
CA MET A 171 -15.60 16.07 4.06
C MET A 171 -16.15 16.19 2.63
N ILE A 172 -16.79 15.13 2.10
CA ILE A 172 -17.38 15.13 0.74
C ILE A 172 -18.81 15.73 0.74
N THR A 173 -19.42 15.96 1.91
CA THR A 173 -20.85 16.34 2.01
C THR A 173 -21.15 17.84 2.01
N THR A 174 -20.25 18.72 1.58
CA THR A 174 -20.48 20.18 1.66
C THR A 174 -20.38 21.00 0.38
N ASP A 175 -20.41 20.39 -0.81
CA ASP A 175 -20.57 21.16 -2.06
C ASP A 175 -21.65 20.55 -2.96
N SER A 176 -22.91 20.76 -2.56
CA SER A 176 -24.04 20.77 -3.49
C SER A 176 -25.10 21.75 -2.99
N SER A 177 -24.88 23.03 -3.30
CA SER A 177 -25.87 24.10 -3.25
C SER A 177 -25.74 24.96 -4.48
#